data_AF-A0A1D6F5U6-F1
#
_entry.id   AF-A0A1D6F5U6-F1
#
_cell.length_a   1.000
_cell.length_b   1.000
_cell.length_c   1.000
_cell.angle_alpha   90.00
_cell.angle_beta   90.00
_cell.angle_gamma   90.00
#
_symmetry.space_group_name_H-M   'P 1'
#
loop_
_entity.id
_entity.type
_entity.pdbx_description
1 polymer ?
#
loop_
_entity_poly.entity_id
_entity_poly.type
_entity_poly.pdbx_seq_one_letter_code
_entity_poly.pdbx_strand_id
1 'polypeptide(L)'
;MGPVRLALLLSVAAVLAAAGAVYIPYNTSAGVVPGKLNVHVVPHTHDDVGWLKTVDQYYVGSNNSIQVRRVQNVLDSLIPALLKDENRKFIYVEQAFFQRWWRNQNDMIKDTVKGLISSGRLVSKKWWHVHAR
;
A
#
# COMPACT_ATOMS: atom_id res chain seq x y z
N MET A 1 -25.63 -23.13 32.28
CA MET A 1 -24.59 -22.12 32.59
C MET A 1 -24.98 -21.47 33.91
N GLY A 2 -24.11 -21.47 34.93
CA GLY A 2 -24.45 -20.92 36.25
C GLY A 2 -24.51 -19.38 36.26
N PRO A 3 -25.26 -18.77 37.19
CA PRO A 3 -25.50 -17.32 37.25
C PRO A 3 -24.21 -16.50 37.34
N VAL A 4 -23.17 -17.04 37.99
CA VAL A 4 -21.84 -16.41 38.11
C VAL A 4 -21.13 -16.27 36.76
N ARG A 5 -21.26 -17.28 35.87
CA ARG A 5 -20.65 -17.23 34.53
C ARG A 5 -21.35 -16.23 33.62
N LEU A 6 -22.67 -16.09 33.75
CA LEU A 6 -23.44 -15.11 32.98
C LEU A 6 -23.13 -13.68 33.44
N ALA A 7 -23.04 -13.45 34.75
CA ALA A 7 -22.65 -12.17 35.31
C ALA A 7 -21.23 -11.74 34.88
N LEU A 8 -20.28 -12.69 34.85
CA LEU A 8 -18.91 -12.43 34.40
C LEU A 8 -18.84 -12.09 32.90
N LEU A 9 -19.63 -12.77 32.06
CA LEU A 9 -19.69 -12.47 30.62
C LEU A 9 -20.31 -11.10 30.36
N LEU A 10 -21.38 -10.76 31.08
CA LEU A 10 -22.03 -9.45 30.96
C LEU A 10 -21.13 -8.31 31.44
N SER A 11 -20.35 -8.52 32.50
CA SER A 11 -19.42 -7.51 32.99
C SER A 11 -18.23 -7.30 32.04
N VAL A 12 -17.68 -8.36 31.44
CA VAL A 12 -16.63 -8.24 30.41
C VAL A 12 -17.16 -7.53 29.16
N ALA A 13 -18.37 -7.86 28.71
CA ALA A 13 -19.00 -7.19 27.57
C ALA A 13 -19.24 -5.69 27.86
N ALA A 14 -19.67 -5.34 29.08
CA ALA A 14 -19.86 -3.96 29.50
C ALA A 14 -18.54 -3.17 29.55
N VAL A 15 -17.45 -3.78 30.03
CA VAL A 15 -16.12 -3.16 30.06
C VAL A 15 -15.59 -2.92 28.63
N LEU A 16 -15.78 -3.88 27.72
CA LEU A 16 -15.39 -3.72 26.32
C LEU A 16 -16.21 -2.66 25.60
N ALA A 17 -17.51 -2.55 25.89
CA ALA A 17 -18.38 -1.51 25.34
C ALA A 17 -18.07 -0.11 25.88
N ALA A 18 -17.58 -0.02 27.13
CA ALA A 18 -17.18 1.24 27.76
C ALA A 18 -15.78 1.72 27.35
N ALA A 19 -14.96 0.86 26.76
CA ALA A 19 -13.64 1.22 26.22
C ALA A 19 -13.80 1.98 24.89
N GLY A 20 -14.07 3.29 24.99
CA GLY A 20 -14.07 4.18 23.83
C GLY A 20 -12.65 4.36 23.26
N ALA A 21 -12.38 3.79 22.10
CA ALA A 21 -11.17 4.12 21.34
C ALA A 21 -11.39 5.46 20.60
N VAL A 22 -10.58 6.47 20.93
CA VAL A 22 -10.59 7.75 20.21
C VAL A 22 -9.71 7.63 18.97
N TYR A 23 -10.30 7.77 17.79
CA TYR A 23 -9.55 7.91 16.54
C TYR A 23 -9.02 9.35 16.42
N ILE A 24 -7.71 9.52 16.38
CA ILE A 24 -7.05 10.81 16.14
C ILE A 24 -6.62 10.86 14.66
N PRO A 25 -7.22 11.71 13.81
CA PRO A 25 -6.79 11.86 12.43
C PRO A 25 -5.41 12.54 12.36
N TYR A 26 -4.52 12.02 11.52
CA TYR A 26 -3.23 12.66 11.23
C TYR A 26 -3.39 13.77 10.20
N ASN A 27 -2.69 14.89 10.40
CA ASN A 27 -2.57 15.91 9.36
C ASN A 27 -1.50 15.48 8.34
N THR A 28 -1.92 15.03 7.17
CA THR A 28 -1.03 14.55 6.11
C THR A 28 -0.85 15.55 4.95
N SER A 29 -1.50 16.71 4.99
CA SER A 29 -1.44 17.73 3.93
C SER A 29 -0.20 18.64 4.00
N ALA A 30 0.88 18.16 4.60
CA ALA A 30 2.09 18.95 4.84
C ALA A 30 2.75 19.39 3.52
N GLY A 31 3.22 20.63 3.49
CA GLY A 31 3.96 21.24 2.39
C GLY A 31 5.27 21.88 2.87
N VAL A 32 5.99 22.52 1.95
CA VAL A 32 7.24 23.22 2.27
C VAL A 32 6.94 24.46 3.11
N VAL A 33 7.60 24.57 4.26
CA VAL A 33 7.52 25.75 5.14
C VAL A 33 8.81 26.56 5.01
N PRO A 34 8.74 27.82 4.53
CA PRO A 34 9.90 28.70 4.44
C PRO A 34 10.57 28.92 5.79
N GLY A 35 11.90 29.03 5.81
CA GLY A 35 12.66 29.26 7.04
C GLY A 35 12.74 28.07 8.00
N LYS A 36 12.27 26.88 7.59
CA LYS A 36 12.41 25.62 8.35
C LYS A 36 13.12 24.55 7.52
N LEU A 37 13.67 23.54 8.20
CA LEU A 37 14.08 22.31 7.55
C LEU A 37 12.83 21.59 7.02
N ASN A 38 12.85 21.25 5.74
CA ASN A 38 11.79 20.50 5.09
C ASN A 38 12.27 19.07 4.83
N VAL A 39 11.59 18.09 5.42
CA VAL A 39 11.93 16.67 5.27
C VAL A 39 10.97 16.04 4.27
N HIS A 40 11.50 15.63 3.12
CA HIS A 40 10.73 14.92 2.11
C HIS A 40 10.81 13.41 2.34
N VAL A 41 9.72 12.81 2.79
CA VAL A 41 9.61 11.35 2.90
C VAL A 41 9.21 10.80 1.53
N VAL A 42 10.03 9.91 0.96
CA VAL A 42 9.82 9.33 -0.37
C VAL A 42 9.62 7.82 -0.27
N PRO A 43 8.36 7.34 -0.11
CA PRO A 43 8.05 5.92 -0.07
C PRO A 43 8.37 5.23 -1.40
N HIS A 44 9.06 4.10 -1.33
CA HIS A 44 9.46 3.30 -2.48
C HIS A 44 9.59 1.82 -2.10
N THR A 45 9.69 0.97 -3.11
CA THR A 45 10.15 -0.42 -2.98
C THR A 45 11.29 -0.65 -3.96
N HIS A 46 12.24 -1.50 -3.60
CA HIS A 46 13.31 -1.93 -4.48
C HIS A 46 13.05 -3.38 -4.91
N ASP A 47 12.51 -3.55 -6.12
CA ASP A 47 12.07 -4.86 -6.61
C ASP A 47 13.04 -5.44 -7.65
N ASP A 48 14.09 -6.13 -7.20
CA ASP A 48 15.09 -6.73 -8.10
C ASP A 48 14.45 -7.63 -9.18
N VAL A 49 14.73 -7.33 -10.45
CA VAL A 49 14.26 -8.11 -11.61
C VAL A 49 15.19 -9.31 -11.82
N GLY A 50 15.28 -10.15 -10.81
CA GLY A 50 16.23 -11.26 -10.73
C GLY A 50 17.48 -10.89 -9.93
N TRP A 51 17.72 -11.64 -8.85
CA TRP A 51 18.91 -11.54 -8.01
C TRP A 51 19.13 -12.89 -7.30
N LEU A 52 18.65 -13.05 -6.06
CA LEU A 52 18.68 -14.33 -5.35
C LEU A 52 17.57 -15.29 -5.80
N LYS A 53 16.46 -14.72 -6.28
CA LYS A 53 15.33 -15.45 -6.85
C LYS A 53 15.19 -15.06 -8.31
N THR A 54 14.56 -15.95 -9.08
CA THR A 54 14.15 -15.61 -10.45
C THR A 54 13.07 -14.53 -10.44
N VAL A 55 12.89 -13.86 -11.58
CA VAL A 55 11.84 -12.84 -11.78
C VAL A 55 10.46 -13.40 -11.38
N ASP A 56 10.14 -14.62 -11.80
CA ASP A 56 8.85 -15.25 -11.51
C ASP A 56 8.68 -15.57 -10.03
N GLN A 57 9.73 -16.11 -9.40
CA GLN A 57 9.72 -16.37 -7.96
C GLN A 57 9.54 -15.09 -7.13
N TYR A 58 10.16 -13.98 -7.55
CA TYR A 58 9.92 -12.68 -6.92
C TYR A 58 8.49 -12.17 -7.15
N TYR A 59 7.96 -12.34 -8.35
CA TYR A 59 6.63 -11.86 -8.69
C TYR A 59 5.54 -12.57 -7.87
N VAL A 60 5.51 -13.91 -7.93
CA VAL A 60 4.48 -14.72 -7.27
C VAL A 60 4.78 -15.00 -5.79
N GLY A 61 6.02 -14.76 -5.36
CA GLY A 61 6.44 -15.01 -3.98
C GLY A 61 6.66 -16.49 -3.66
N SER A 62 7.12 -17.29 -4.62
CA SER A 62 7.54 -18.67 -4.38
C SER A 62 8.99 -18.73 -3.89
N ASN A 63 9.40 -19.87 -3.31
CA ASN A 63 10.76 -20.07 -2.79
C ASN A 63 11.21 -19.02 -1.75
N ASN A 64 10.33 -18.74 -0.77
CA ASN A 64 10.58 -17.75 0.27
C ASN A 64 11.62 -18.17 1.32
N SER A 65 12.09 -19.43 1.29
CA SER A 65 13.24 -19.86 2.09
C SER A 65 14.54 -19.16 1.69
N ILE A 66 14.68 -18.73 0.43
CA ILE A 66 15.81 -17.89 -0.02
C ILE A 66 15.62 -16.45 0.44
N GLN A 67 14.45 -15.87 0.15
CA GLN A 67 14.11 -14.52 0.52
C GLN A 67 12.58 -14.33 0.56
N VAL A 68 12.07 -13.83 1.69
CA VAL A 68 10.64 -13.54 1.89
C VAL A 68 10.29 -12.28 1.10
N ARG A 69 9.83 -12.46 -0.14
CA ARG A 69 9.54 -11.34 -1.04
C ARG A 69 8.51 -11.74 -2.08
N ARG A 70 7.48 -10.90 -2.27
CA ARG A 70 6.41 -11.06 -3.25
C ARG A 70 5.97 -9.72 -3.82
N VAL A 71 6.32 -9.44 -5.08
CA VAL A 71 6.04 -8.14 -5.72
C VAL A 71 4.55 -7.92 -5.94
N GLN A 72 3.79 -8.98 -6.27
CA GLN A 72 2.34 -8.86 -6.45
C GLN A 72 1.66 -8.26 -5.22
N ASN A 73 2.01 -8.69 -4.01
CA ASN A 73 1.43 -8.16 -2.78
C ASN A 73 1.77 -6.69 -2.55
N VAL A 74 2.95 -6.23 -2.98
CA VAL A 74 3.34 -4.83 -2.88
C VAL A 74 2.43 -3.99 -3.77
N LEU A 75 2.23 -4.38 -5.03
CA LEU A 75 1.36 -3.65 -5.96
C LEU A 75 -0.12 -3.72 -5.56
N ASP A 76 -0.61 -4.89 -5.12
CA ASP A 76 -2.00 -5.07 -4.69
C ASP A 76 -2.34 -4.26 -3.43
N SER A 77 -1.37 -4.10 -2.51
CA SER A 77 -1.56 -3.28 -1.30
C SER A 77 -1.32 -1.80 -1.52
N LEU A 78 -0.48 -1.43 -2.49
CA LEU A 78 -0.15 -0.05 -2.81
C LEU A 78 -1.38 0.76 -3.25
N ILE A 79 -2.18 0.22 -4.16
CA ILE A 79 -3.35 0.93 -4.71
C ILE A 79 -4.36 1.32 -3.61
N PRO A 80 -4.86 0.40 -2.76
CA PRO A 80 -5.77 0.78 -1.68
C PRO A 80 -5.07 1.65 -0.62
N ALA A 81 -3.77 1.46 -0.38
CA ALA A 81 -3.01 2.32 0.53
C ALA A 81 -2.96 3.77 0.05
N LEU A 82 -2.78 3.99 -1.25
CA LEU A 82 -2.90 5.33 -1.84
C LEU A 82 -4.34 5.81 -1.70
N LEU A 83 -5.35 5.08 -2.18
CA LEU A 83 -6.75 5.54 -2.14
C LEU A 83 -7.25 5.99 -0.75
N LYS A 84 -6.70 5.45 0.34
CA LYS A 84 -7.08 5.80 1.71
C LYS A 84 -6.73 7.23 2.13
N ASP A 85 -5.77 7.90 1.48
CA ASP A 85 -5.36 9.26 1.83
C ASP A 85 -4.75 9.98 0.61
N GLU A 86 -5.40 11.06 0.19
CA GLU A 86 -5.02 11.84 -1.00
C GLU A 86 -3.60 12.40 -0.96
N ASN A 87 -3.03 12.61 0.23
CA ASN A 87 -1.70 13.16 0.40
C ASN A 87 -0.59 12.11 0.26
N ARG A 88 -0.93 10.81 0.25
CA ARG A 88 0.06 9.74 0.09
C ARG A 88 0.64 9.74 -1.32
N LYS A 89 1.94 9.49 -1.37
CA LYS A 89 2.74 9.38 -2.58
C LYS A 89 3.57 8.12 -2.56
N PHE A 90 3.84 7.55 -3.73
CA PHE A 90 4.72 6.41 -3.88
C PHE A 90 5.43 6.45 -5.24
N ILE A 91 6.70 6.02 -5.26
CA ILE A 91 7.44 5.84 -6.50
C ILE A 91 7.65 4.34 -6.78
N TYR A 92 7.34 3.91 -7.99
CA TYR A 92 7.55 2.54 -8.44
C TYR A 92 8.40 2.51 -9.71
N VAL A 93 9.46 1.70 -9.74
CA VAL A 93 10.50 1.80 -10.77
C VAL A 93 10.44 0.65 -11.78
N GLU A 94 10.33 -0.59 -11.31
CA GLU A 94 10.63 -1.78 -12.11
C GLU A 94 9.47 -2.20 -13.05
N GLN A 95 9.51 -1.68 -14.28
CA GLN A 95 8.45 -1.87 -15.27
C GLN A 95 8.18 -3.34 -15.65
N ALA A 96 9.17 -4.23 -15.53
CA ALA A 96 8.97 -5.66 -15.80
C ALA A 96 7.86 -6.26 -14.91
N PHE A 97 7.88 -5.91 -13.62
CA PHE A 97 6.84 -6.33 -12.69
C PHE A 97 5.56 -5.53 -12.86
N PHE A 98 5.66 -4.21 -12.99
CA PHE A 98 4.48 -3.35 -13.13
C PHE A 98 3.64 -3.73 -14.36
N GLN A 99 4.27 -3.95 -15.51
CA GLN A 99 3.57 -4.36 -16.74
C GLN A 99 2.96 -5.76 -16.63
N ARG A 100 3.66 -6.69 -15.96
CA ARG A 100 3.11 -8.02 -15.71
C ARG A 100 1.86 -7.94 -14.84
N TRP A 101 1.93 -7.16 -13.76
CA TRP A 101 0.79 -6.89 -12.89
C TRP A 101 -0.35 -6.22 -13.63
N TRP A 102 -0.05 -5.18 -14.42
CA TRP A 102 -1.02 -4.41 -15.20
C TRP A 102 -1.87 -5.25 -16.15
N ARG A 103 -1.25 -6.21 -16.85
CA ARG A 103 -1.95 -7.11 -17.78
C ARG A 103 -3.02 -7.96 -17.10
N ASN A 104 -2.86 -8.23 -15.81
CA ASN A 104 -3.77 -9.05 -15.03
C ASN A 104 -4.88 -8.24 -14.32
N GLN A 105 -4.87 -6.90 -14.43
CA GLN A 105 -5.86 -6.06 -13.78
C GLN A 105 -7.13 -5.89 -14.61
N ASN A 106 -8.27 -5.73 -13.93
CA ASN A 106 -9.51 -5.30 -14.55
C ASN A 106 -9.50 -3.80 -14.86
N ASP A 107 -10.47 -3.33 -15.64
CA ASP A 107 -10.52 -1.95 -16.11
C ASP A 107 -10.71 -0.94 -14.96
N MET A 108 -11.45 -1.31 -13.92
CA MET A 108 -11.64 -0.47 -12.73
C MET A 108 -10.31 -0.16 -12.02
N ILE A 109 -9.47 -1.17 -11.81
CA ILE A 109 -8.14 -0.97 -11.20
C ILE A 109 -7.23 -0.21 -12.15
N LYS A 110 -7.29 -0.50 -13.45
CA LYS A 110 -6.50 0.23 -14.46
C LYS A 110 -6.84 1.72 -14.45
N ASP A 111 -8.12 2.07 -14.42
CA ASP A 111 -8.58 3.46 -14.41
C ASP A 111 -8.25 4.15 -13.08
N THR A 112 -8.32 3.42 -11.96
CA THR A 112 -7.85 3.90 -10.66
C THR A 112 -6.37 4.26 -10.71
N VAL A 113 -5.54 3.37 -11.24
CA VAL A 113 -4.09 3.60 -11.38
C VAL A 113 -3.80 4.77 -12.32
N LYS A 114 -4.53 4.90 -13.44
CA LYS A 114 -4.43 6.07 -14.32
C LYS A 114 -4.68 7.37 -13.57
N GLY A 115 -5.73 7.41 -12.73
CA GLY A 115 -6.06 8.56 -11.89
C GLY A 115 -4.99 8.87 -10.83
N LEU A 116 -4.40 7.84 -10.21
CA LEU A 116 -3.30 8.01 -9.25
C LEU A 116 -2.03 8.57 -9.92
N ILE A 117 -1.78 8.19 -11.17
CA ILE A 117 -0.63 8.72 -11.91
C ILE A 117 -0.89 10.14 -12.39
N SER A 118 -2.08 10.44 -12.92
CA SER A 118 -2.43 11.79 -13.37
C SER A 118 -2.40 12.82 -12.24
N SER A 119 -2.79 12.41 -11.03
CA SER A 119 -2.70 13.23 -9.81
C SER A 119 -1.29 13.31 -9.20
N GLY A 120 -0.30 12.61 -9.75
CA GLY A 120 1.08 12.60 -9.24
C GLY A 120 1.22 11.91 -7.88
N ARG A 121 0.28 11.03 -7.52
CA ARG A 121 0.29 10.24 -6.27
C ARG A 121 1.01 8.91 -6.45
N LEU A 122 0.96 8.35 -7.65
CA LEU A 122 1.81 7.25 -8.08
C LEU A 122 2.73 7.75 -9.19
N VAL A 123 4.04 7.72 -8.97
CA VAL A 123 5.03 8.06 -10.00
C VAL A 123 5.66 6.77 -10.50
N SER A 124 5.59 6.54 -11.81
CA SER A 124 6.16 5.37 -12.48
C SER A 124 7.16 5.79 -13.56
N LYS A 125 8.31 5.11 -13.66
CA LYS A 125 9.35 5.46 -14.65
C LYS A 125 8.90 5.20 -16.09
N LYS A 126 9.13 6.20 -16.95
CA LYS A 126 9.29 6.24 -18.43
C LYS A 126 8.23 5.57 -19.32
N TRP A 127 7.72 4.38 -19.01
CA TRP A 127 6.82 3.63 -19.91
C TRP A 127 5.40 4.22 -19.94
N TRP A 128 4.90 4.67 -18.79
CA TRP A 128 3.55 5.23 -18.66
C TRP A 128 3.30 6.49 -19.50
N HIS A 129 4.31 7.35 -19.66
CA HIS A 129 4.17 8.61 -20.38
C HIS A 129 4.05 8.41 -21.91
N VAL A 130 4.41 7.23 -22.41
CA VAL A 130 4.51 6.93 -23.85
C VAL A 130 3.38 6.00 -24.32
N HIS A 131 2.86 5.11 -23.47
CA HIS A 131 2.00 3.99 -23.93
C HIS A 131 0.67 3.78 -23.19
N ALA A 132 0.32 4.63 -22.21
CA ALA A 132 -0.92 4.50 -21.44
C ALA A 132 -2.03 5.50 -21.84
N ARG A 133 -1.88 6.14 -23.00
CA ARG A 133 -2.96 6.90 -23.65
C ARG A 133 -3.83 5.97 -24.48
#